data_AF-A0A9P7CV12-F1
#
_entry.id   AF-A0A9P7CV12-F1
#
_cell.length_a   1.000
_cell.length_b   1.000
_cell.length_c   1.000
_cell.angle_alpha   90.00
_cell.angle_beta   90.00
_cell.angle_gamma   90.00
#
_symmetry.space_group_name_H-M   'P 1'
#
loop_
_entity.id
_entity.type
_entity.pdbx_description
1 polymer ?
#
loop_
_entity_poly.entity_id
_entity_poly.type
_entity_poly.pdbx_seq_one_letter_code
_entity_poly.pdbx_strand_id
1 'polypeptide(L)'
;MKLSSFAVPILSASTAFALSKLPRPHRRAPIVHDVCGSLNSDLILNEVIDSLGRATVAGHIEVCLCLSDVVKFVESNIVAQEAVKLLGDHVKVEALISGMITGLPTGSHCSYPDHARALCTDSNPCDFECTDGYLAFPPEKPTSCKCPNHLMECDGKCGHFKECPSKAPPSRRGNEPQCAAGRTMCGIPGTSTGQPWKCVDVTTDPTTCGGCLNASPFGNAPVAGVNCEDIKGVIPGTVACGNGRCIVKDCAEGFFVAPASDACIPVPEYATVDSNQQSGEAIPGSAGSIEGPKVSRDELTAALKHGAGIAIAHFGGPVGGLKTPRDVTSGIQHGTGVLVKPVEGTSAGFKATRDVGLAHGAAKSLTAGHMGAFAGTHGIRGVDGGLIPGAGTCAKGV
;
A
#
# COMPACT_ATOMS: atom_id res chain seq x y z
N MET A 1 61.20 -30.86 -52.14
CA MET A 1 60.49 -31.25 -50.91
C MET A 1 58.99 -31.17 -51.20
N LYS A 2 58.28 -32.30 -51.11
CA LYS A 2 56.85 -32.44 -51.47
C LYS A 2 55.99 -32.06 -50.25
N LEU A 3 55.05 -31.15 -50.41
CA LEU A 3 54.04 -30.80 -49.41
C LEU A 3 52.71 -31.44 -49.81
N SER A 4 52.26 -32.41 -49.02
CA SER A 4 50.96 -33.08 -49.17
C SER A 4 49.88 -32.27 -48.47
N SER A 5 48.86 -31.87 -49.24
CA SER A 5 47.61 -31.29 -48.71
C SER A 5 46.70 -32.40 -48.21
N PHE A 6 46.24 -32.29 -46.97
CA PHE A 6 45.13 -33.08 -46.43
C PHE A 6 43.88 -32.19 -46.36
N ALA A 7 42.85 -32.56 -47.13
CA ALA A 7 41.51 -31.98 -47.05
C ALA A 7 40.68 -32.78 -46.04
N VAL A 8 40.15 -32.10 -45.02
CA VAL A 8 39.23 -32.68 -44.03
C VAL A 8 37.79 -32.35 -44.44
N PRO A 9 36.90 -33.34 -44.61
CA PRO A 9 35.50 -33.08 -44.90
C PRO A 9 34.76 -32.71 -43.61
N ILE A 10 34.15 -31.52 -43.59
CA ILE A 10 33.28 -31.07 -42.50
C ILE A 10 31.89 -31.68 -42.75
N LEU A 11 31.55 -32.70 -41.96
CA LEU A 11 30.19 -33.26 -41.88
C LEU A 11 29.31 -32.33 -41.05
N SER A 12 28.41 -31.60 -41.70
CA SER A 12 27.37 -30.80 -41.07
C SER A 12 26.24 -31.72 -40.57
N ALA A 13 26.30 -32.11 -39.31
CA ALA A 13 25.21 -32.80 -38.63
C ALA A 13 24.09 -31.78 -38.29
N SER A 14 23.00 -31.80 -39.04
CA SER A 14 21.78 -31.05 -38.74
C SER A 14 21.02 -31.74 -37.61
N THR A 15 21.19 -31.27 -36.37
CA THR A 15 20.37 -31.65 -35.23
C THR A 15 19.03 -30.91 -35.30
N ALA A 16 17.99 -31.62 -35.75
CA ALA A 16 16.61 -31.17 -35.60
C ALA A 16 16.22 -31.25 -34.12
N PHE A 17 16.35 -30.13 -33.39
CA PHE A 17 15.77 -29.99 -32.06
C PHE A 17 14.25 -29.92 -32.20
N ALA A 18 13.59 -31.06 -31.99
CA ALA A 18 12.17 -31.08 -31.72
C ALA A 18 11.92 -30.35 -30.39
N LEU A 19 11.52 -29.07 -30.49
CA LEU A 19 11.03 -28.27 -29.38
C LEU A 19 9.72 -28.89 -28.86
N SER A 20 9.85 -29.85 -27.95
CA SER A 20 8.76 -30.27 -27.09
C SER A 20 8.25 -29.01 -26.37
N LYS A 21 6.97 -28.69 -26.57
CA LYS A 21 6.27 -27.61 -25.89
C LYS A 21 6.26 -27.94 -24.40
N LEU A 22 7.31 -27.55 -23.68
CA LEU A 22 7.29 -27.54 -22.23
C LEU A 22 6.09 -26.67 -21.83
N PRO A 23 5.22 -27.16 -20.92
CA PRO A 23 4.13 -26.35 -20.39
C PRO A 23 4.72 -25.03 -19.91
N ARG A 24 4.23 -23.93 -20.47
CA ARG A 24 4.69 -22.59 -20.09
C ARG A 24 4.66 -22.54 -18.57
N PRO A 25 5.77 -22.19 -17.88
CA PRO A 25 5.75 -22.03 -16.44
C PRO A 25 4.61 -21.07 -16.15
N HIS A 26 3.58 -21.56 -15.45
CA HIS A 26 2.58 -20.68 -14.87
C HIS A 26 3.37 -19.62 -14.11
N ARG A 27 3.22 -18.34 -14.49
CA ARG A 27 3.80 -17.23 -13.76
C ARG A 27 3.31 -17.42 -12.33
N ARG A 28 4.17 -17.92 -11.45
CA ARG A 28 3.88 -17.94 -10.01
C ARG A 28 3.59 -16.50 -9.64
N ALA A 29 2.48 -16.28 -8.94
CA ALA A 29 2.24 -14.96 -8.38
C ALA A 29 3.46 -14.62 -7.50
N PRO A 30 3.90 -13.36 -7.46
CA PRO A 30 4.96 -12.97 -6.56
C PRO A 30 4.53 -13.35 -5.13
N ILE A 31 5.39 -14.07 -4.42
CA ILE A 31 5.18 -14.31 -2.99
C ILE A 31 5.05 -12.94 -2.32
N VAL A 32 3.91 -12.70 -1.69
CA VAL A 32 3.65 -11.43 -1.02
C VAL A 32 4.31 -11.48 0.35
N HIS A 33 5.27 -10.60 0.56
CA HIS A 33 5.92 -10.37 1.85
C HIS A 33 5.33 -9.11 2.48
N ASP A 34 5.00 -9.18 3.77
CA ASP A 34 4.49 -8.04 4.53
C ASP A 34 5.06 -8.05 5.96
N VAL A 35 4.88 -6.95 6.69
CA VAL A 35 5.21 -6.85 8.11
C VAL A 35 3.92 -6.54 8.85
N CYS A 36 3.57 -7.41 9.79
CA CYS A 36 2.33 -7.32 10.54
C CYS A 36 2.57 -7.40 12.06
N GLY A 37 1.69 -6.78 12.83
CA GLY A 37 1.76 -6.80 14.28
C GLY A 37 0.45 -6.37 14.95
N SER A 38 0.22 -6.88 16.17
CA SER A 38 -0.87 -6.41 17.04
C SER A 38 -0.43 -5.16 17.79
N LEU A 39 -1.09 -4.05 17.47
CA LEU A 39 -0.93 -2.76 18.13
C LEU A 39 -1.91 -2.73 19.31
N ASN A 40 -1.37 -2.62 20.52
CA ASN A 40 -2.13 -2.34 21.74
C ASN A 40 -1.37 -1.21 22.47
N SER A 41 -1.54 0.02 21.97
CA SER A 41 -0.74 1.17 22.37
C SER A 41 -1.45 2.48 22.06
N ASP A 42 -1.08 3.53 22.79
CA ASP A 42 -1.58 4.88 22.53
C ASP A 42 -0.89 5.51 21.33
N LEU A 43 -1.66 6.16 20.46
CA LEU A 43 -1.14 6.95 19.35
C LEU A 43 -0.70 8.33 19.86
N ILE A 44 0.59 8.46 20.13
CA ILE A 44 1.20 9.68 20.69
C ILE A 44 1.72 10.58 19.58
N LEU A 45 1.30 11.85 19.58
CA LEU A 45 1.68 12.87 18.61
C LEU A 45 2.74 13.80 19.22
N ASN A 46 4.02 13.45 19.05
CA ASN A 46 5.13 14.22 19.64
C ASN A 46 5.27 15.66 19.13
N GLU A 47 4.75 15.96 17.94
CA GLU A 47 4.77 17.31 17.36
C GLU A 47 3.68 18.23 17.95
N VAL A 48 2.64 17.66 18.58
CA VAL A 48 1.51 18.40 19.14
C VAL A 48 1.62 18.41 20.66
N ILE A 49 1.99 19.55 21.22
CA ILE A 49 2.21 19.71 22.66
C ILE A 49 0.96 20.30 23.32
N ASP A 50 0.49 19.67 24.39
CA ASP A 50 -0.62 20.16 25.21
C ASP A 50 -0.24 21.43 25.98
N SER A 51 -1.22 22.09 26.62
CA SER A 51 -0.98 23.29 27.44
C SER A 51 -0.05 23.05 28.64
N LEU A 52 0.27 21.79 28.95
CA LEU A 52 1.13 21.35 30.04
C LEU A 52 2.54 20.96 29.56
N GLY A 53 2.85 21.11 28.27
CA GLY A 53 4.16 20.79 27.71
C GLY A 53 4.36 19.31 27.40
N ARG A 54 3.30 18.49 27.32
CA ARG A 54 3.37 17.05 27.06
C ARG A 54 2.86 16.71 25.66
N ALA A 55 3.35 15.61 25.09
CA ALA A 55 2.86 15.12 23.81
C ALA A 55 1.36 14.77 23.89
N THR A 56 0.61 15.14 22.86
CA THR A 56 -0.83 14.89 22.79
C THR A 56 -1.09 13.44 22.42
N VAL A 57 -2.02 12.79 23.13
CA VAL A 57 -2.47 11.43 22.81
C VAL A 57 -3.73 11.53 21.98
N ALA A 58 -3.69 11.04 20.73
CA ALA A 58 -4.86 11.03 19.85
C ALA A 58 -5.91 10.01 20.31
N GLY A 59 -5.46 8.87 20.86
CA GLY A 59 -6.31 7.84 21.42
C GLY A 59 -5.59 6.49 21.52
N HIS A 60 -6.26 5.50 22.09
CA HIS A 60 -5.77 4.14 22.22
C HIS A 60 -6.09 3.32 20.96
N ILE A 61 -5.11 2.59 20.45
CA ILE A 61 -5.26 1.69 19.30
C ILE A 61 -5.08 0.25 19.78
N GLU A 62 -6.12 -0.57 19.58
CA GLU A 62 -6.12 -2.01 19.82
C GLU A 62 -6.56 -2.73 18.53
N VAL A 63 -5.59 -3.07 17.67
CA VAL A 63 -5.83 -3.69 16.37
C VAL A 63 -4.60 -4.45 15.87
N CYS A 64 -4.81 -5.57 15.18
CA CYS A 64 -3.76 -6.22 14.39
C CYS A 64 -3.72 -5.63 12.98
N LEU A 65 -2.58 -5.11 12.56
CA LEU A 65 -2.42 -4.41 11.30
C LEU A 65 -1.13 -4.83 10.56
N CYS A 66 -1.22 -4.90 9.23
CA CYS A 66 -0.10 -5.09 8.32
C CYS A 66 0.26 -3.78 7.62
N LEU A 67 1.52 -3.60 7.23
CA LEU A 67 1.97 -2.38 6.54
C LEU A 67 1.17 -2.10 5.26
N SER A 68 0.79 -3.14 4.51
CA SER A 68 0.00 -2.99 3.29
C SER A 68 -1.41 -2.42 3.52
N ASP A 69 -1.94 -2.48 4.75
CA ASP A 69 -3.29 -2.01 5.10
C ASP A 69 -3.29 -0.71 5.91
N VAL A 70 -2.12 -0.12 6.23
CA VAL A 70 -2.03 1.11 7.03
C VAL A 70 -2.81 2.27 6.41
N VAL A 71 -2.72 2.46 5.09
CA VAL A 71 -3.45 3.54 4.39
C VAL A 71 -4.95 3.42 4.62
N LYS A 72 -5.53 2.23 4.38
CA LYS A 72 -6.96 1.97 4.60
C LYS A 72 -7.35 2.12 6.07
N PHE A 73 -6.46 1.75 6.98
CA PHE A 73 -6.70 1.89 8.41
C PHE A 73 -6.78 3.36 8.81
N VAL A 74 -5.87 4.21 8.34
CA VAL A 74 -5.91 5.66 8.62
C VAL A 74 -7.19 6.29 8.07
N GLU A 75 -7.65 5.85 6.90
CA GLU A 75 -8.89 6.33 6.29
C GLU A 75 -10.16 5.89 7.03
N SER A 76 -10.15 4.78 7.77
CA SER A 76 -11.36 4.17 8.35
C SER A 76 -11.43 4.22 9.88
N ASN A 77 -10.30 4.35 10.57
CA ASN A 77 -10.23 4.35 12.02
C ASN A 77 -10.39 5.75 12.61
N ILE A 78 -11.33 5.92 13.55
CA ILE A 78 -11.65 7.22 14.17
C ILE A 78 -10.43 7.81 14.89
N VAL A 79 -9.64 7.01 15.63
CA VAL A 79 -8.46 7.49 16.36
C VAL A 79 -7.39 7.99 15.39
N ALA A 80 -7.15 7.26 14.30
CA ALA A 80 -6.21 7.68 13.27
C ALA A 80 -6.69 8.94 12.55
N GLN A 81 -7.98 9.06 12.23
CA GLN A 81 -8.57 10.25 11.62
C GLN A 81 -8.44 11.49 12.53
N GLU A 82 -8.66 11.35 13.84
CA GLU A 82 -8.44 12.44 14.80
C GLU A 82 -6.96 12.86 14.86
N ALA A 83 -6.04 11.90 14.78
CA ALA A 83 -4.61 12.21 14.66
C ALA A 83 -4.29 13.00 13.38
N VAL A 84 -4.91 12.66 12.24
CA VAL A 84 -4.76 13.41 10.99
C VAL A 84 -5.28 14.83 11.14
N LYS A 85 -6.41 15.05 11.82
CA LYS A 85 -6.94 16.40 12.08
C LYS A 85 -6.01 17.24 12.97
N LEU A 86 -5.38 16.62 13.97
CA LEU A 86 -4.46 17.29 14.88
C LEU A 86 -3.12 17.63 14.23
N LEU A 87 -2.58 16.74 13.39
CA LEU A 87 -1.30 16.97 12.70
C LEU A 87 -1.43 17.75 11.38
N GLY A 88 -2.58 17.67 10.71
CA GLY A 88 -2.78 18.24 9.37
C GLY A 88 -2.04 17.49 8.25
N ASP A 89 -1.52 16.29 8.52
CA ASP A 89 -0.66 15.54 7.60
C ASP A 89 -0.96 14.03 7.68
N HIS A 90 -1.60 13.51 6.62
CA HIS A 90 -1.99 12.10 6.51
C HIS A 90 -0.76 11.17 6.45
N VAL A 91 0.27 11.57 5.70
CA VAL A 91 1.47 10.78 5.45
C VAL A 91 2.27 10.62 6.74
N LYS A 92 2.31 11.64 7.58
CA LYS A 92 2.94 11.55 8.91
C LYS A 92 2.23 10.55 9.82
N VAL A 93 0.90 10.51 9.82
CA VAL A 93 0.14 9.54 10.64
C VAL A 93 0.39 8.11 10.16
N GLU A 94 0.38 7.88 8.83
CA GLU A 94 0.75 6.58 8.26
C GLU A 94 2.16 6.16 8.66
N ALA A 95 3.14 7.08 8.58
CA ALA A 95 4.52 6.81 8.95
C ALA A 95 4.67 6.50 10.45
N LEU A 96 3.93 7.20 11.32
CA LEU A 96 3.90 6.92 12.76
C LEU A 96 3.37 5.52 13.05
N ILE A 97 2.22 5.15 12.48
CA ILE A 97 1.62 3.83 12.67
C ILE A 97 2.51 2.73 12.08
N SER A 98 3.09 2.96 10.90
CA SER A 98 4.06 2.03 10.29
C SER A 98 5.30 1.86 11.17
N GLY A 99 5.77 2.94 11.79
CA GLY A 99 6.85 2.93 12.78
C GLY A 99 6.49 2.13 14.03
N MET A 100 5.23 2.21 14.49
CA MET A 100 4.75 1.38 15.59
C MET A 100 4.78 -0.10 15.21
N ILE A 101 4.25 -0.49 14.04
CA ILE A 101 4.23 -1.89 13.57
C ILE A 101 5.66 -2.45 13.44
N THR A 102 6.55 -1.69 12.79
CA THR A 102 7.94 -2.12 12.57
C THR A 102 8.79 -2.09 13.85
N GLY A 103 8.42 -1.28 14.84
CA GLY A 103 9.08 -1.18 16.13
C GLY A 103 8.60 -2.21 17.17
N LEU A 104 7.51 -2.93 16.91
CA LEU A 104 7.03 -3.96 17.82
C LEU A 104 8.04 -5.12 17.92
N PRO A 105 8.37 -5.60 19.14
CA PRO A 105 9.15 -6.82 19.29
C PRO A 105 8.40 -8.06 18.75
N THR A 106 7.08 -7.96 18.62
CA THR A 106 6.19 -8.97 18.02
C THR A 106 5.96 -8.77 16.52
N GLY A 107 6.52 -7.70 15.94
CA GLY A 107 6.45 -7.43 14.50
C GLY A 107 7.04 -8.61 13.73
N SER A 108 6.19 -9.28 12.96
CA SER A 108 6.57 -10.50 12.26
C SER A 108 6.64 -10.22 10.76
N HIS A 109 7.75 -10.61 10.14
CA HIS A 109 7.84 -10.66 8.69
C HIS A 109 7.02 -11.84 8.20
N CYS A 110 5.88 -11.54 7.60
CA CYS A 110 4.92 -12.53 7.12
C CYS A 110 5.19 -12.85 5.65
N SER A 111 5.07 -14.13 5.30
CA SER A 111 5.14 -14.61 3.94
C SER A 111 3.87 -15.38 3.64
N TYR A 112 3.11 -14.91 2.67
CA TYR A 112 1.81 -15.50 2.33
C TYR A 112 1.94 -16.42 1.11
N PRO A 113 1.24 -17.57 1.10
CA PRO A 113 1.20 -18.42 -0.08
C PRO A 113 0.38 -17.77 -1.20
N ASP A 114 0.52 -18.30 -2.41
CA ASP A 114 -0.36 -17.92 -3.54
C ASP A 114 -1.83 -18.14 -3.17
N HIS A 115 -2.72 -17.28 -3.66
CA HIS A 115 -4.16 -17.31 -3.36
C HIS A 115 -4.48 -17.19 -1.86
N ALA A 116 -3.71 -16.39 -1.13
CA ALA A 116 -4.02 -16.00 0.24
C ALA A 116 -4.18 -14.49 0.36
N ARG A 117 -5.08 -14.08 1.25
CA ARG A 117 -5.12 -12.73 1.80
C ARG A 117 -4.55 -12.76 3.21
N ALA A 118 -3.76 -11.73 3.55
CA ALA A 118 -3.29 -11.53 4.91
C ALA A 118 -4.49 -11.37 5.86
N LEU A 119 -4.44 -12.02 7.02
CA LEU A 119 -5.40 -11.88 8.08
C LEU A 119 -4.63 -11.65 9.38
N CYS A 120 -4.58 -10.41 9.84
CA CYS A 120 -3.87 -10.10 11.09
C CYS A 120 -4.80 -10.41 12.27
N THR A 121 -4.36 -11.27 13.20
CA THR A 121 -5.05 -11.53 14.47
C THR A 121 -4.11 -11.30 15.65
N ASP A 122 -4.66 -10.99 16.83
CA ASP A 122 -3.84 -10.71 18.02
C ASP A 122 -2.96 -11.89 18.45
N SER A 123 -3.42 -13.12 18.20
CA SER A 123 -2.65 -14.34 18.49
C SER A 123 -1.62 -14.70 17.41
N ASN A 124 -1.85 -14.29 16.17
CA ASN A 124 -0.99 -14.60 15.03
C ASN A 124 -1.07 -13.48 13.97
N PRO A 125 -0.08 -12.58 13.92
CA PRO A 125 -0.07 -11.47 12.97
C PRO A 125 0.14 -11.93 11.51
N CYS A 126 0.65 -13.14 11.30
CA CYS A 126 0.87 -13.73 9.98
C CYS A 126 -0.19 -14.78 9.62
N ASP A 127 -1.37 -14.71 10.23
CA ASP A 127 -2.48 -15.56 9.80
C ASP A 127 -2.95 -15.17 8.39
N PHE A 128 -3.63 -16.08 7.72
CA PHE A 128 -4.09 -15.85 6.36
C PHE A 128 -5.34 -16.64 6.04
N GLU A 129 -6.07 -16.15 5.06
CA GLU A 129 -7.25 -16.81 4.54
C GLU A 129 -7.07 -17.08 3.05
N CYS A 130 -7.38 -18.30 2.62
CA CYS A 130 -7.30 -18.65 1.22
C CYS A 130 -8.44 -17.99 0.42
N THR A 131 -8.09 -17.41 -0.72
CA THR A 131 -9.01 -16.75 -1.66
C THR A 131 -9.30 -17.66 -2.85
N ASP A 132 -10.16 -17.20 -3.75
CA ASP A 132 -10.38 -17.83 -5.06
C ASP A 132 -10.84 -19.30 -5.02
N GLY A 133 -11.48 -19.71 -3.92
CA GLY A 133 -11.98 -21.08 -3.72
C GLY A 133 -10.92 -22.09 -3.28
N TYR A 134 -9.69 -21.64 -3.02
CA TYR A 134 -8.64 -22.48 -2.45
C TYR A 134 -8.92 -22.75 -0.97
N LEU A 135 -8.43 -23.89 -0.47
CA LEU A 135 -8.54 -24.26 0.94
C LEU A 135 -7.17 -24.29 1.62
N ALA A 136 -7.18 -23.93 2.89
CA ALA A 136 -5.99 -23.89 3.73
C ALA A 136 -5.46 -25.32 3.97
N PHE A 137 -4.16 -25.53 3.77
CA PHE A 137 -3.51 -26.83 3.90
C PHE A 137 -2.13 -26.71 4.59
N PRO A 138 -1.81 -27.61 5.54
CA PRO A 138 -2.70 -28.61 6.14
C PRO A 138 -3.84 -27.97 6.97
N PRO A 139 -4.93 -28.69 7.29
CA PRO A 139 -6.06 -28.14 8.06
C PRO A 139 -5.65 -27.65 9.46
N GLU A 140 -4.66 -28.31 10.06
CA GLU A 140 -4.06 -27.89 11.32
C GLU A 140 -2.79 -27.11 11.01
N LYS A 141 -2.76 -25.81 11.33
CA LYS A 141 -1.64 -24.88 11.03
C LYS A 141 -1.38 -24.75 9.53
N PRO A 142 -2.28 -24.09 8.79
CA PRO A 142 -2.14 -23.96 7.35
C PRO A 142 -0.86 -23.21 6.99
N THR A 143 -0.19 -23.67 5.95
CA THR A 143 1.03 -23.05 5.39
C THR A 143 0.93 -22.80 3.90
N SER A 144 -0.15 -23.27 3.27
CA SER A 144 -0.39 -23.15 1.84
C SER A 144 -1.89 -23.11 1.54
N CYS A 145 -2.27 -22.51 0.42
CA CYS A 145 -3.61 -22.61 -0.15
C CYS A 145 -3.58 -23.61 -1.31
N LYS A 146 -4.42 -24.63 -1.25
CA LYS A 146 -4.47 -25.69 -2.27
C LYS A 146 -5.88 -25.87 -2.79
N CYS A 147 -5.98 -26.13 -4.10
CA CYS A 147 -7.22 -26.55 -4.70
C CYS A 147 -7.48 -28.03 -4.36
N PRO A 148 -8.59 -28.40 -3.71
CA PRO A 148 -8.93 -29.78 -3.41
C PRO A 148 -9.02 -30.66 -4.66
N ASN A 149 -8.65 -31.94 -4.55
CA ASN A 149 -8.58 -32.86 -5.69
C ASN A 149 -9.91 -33.09 -6.45
N HIS A 150 -11.06 -32.78 -5.83
CA HIS A 150 -12.38 -32.89 -6.45
C HIS A 150 -12.84 -31.58 -7.13
N LEU A 151 -12.03 -30.53 -7.04
CA LEU A 151 -12.20 -29.25 -7.70
C LEU A 151 -11.12 -29.11 -8.79
N MET A 152 -11.40 -28.25 -9.76
CA MET A 152 -10.47 -27.92 -10.84
C MET A 152 -10.03 -26.47 -10.69
N GLU A 153 -8.76 -26.19 -10.97
CA GLU A 153 -8.24 -24.83 -11.08
C GLU A 153 -8.41 -24.32 -12.51
N CYS A 154 -9.17 -23.23 -12.67
CA CYS A 154 -9.38 -22.55 -13.94
C CYS A 154 -9.09 -21.05 -13.79
N ASP A 155 -8.14 -20.54 -14.58
CA ASP A 155 -7.72 -19.12 -14.57
C ASP A 155 -7.42 -18.56 -13.17
N GLY A 156 -6.73 -19.35 -12.34
CA GLY A 156 -6.34 -18.96 -10.98
C GLY A 156 -7.47 -19.00 -9.95
N LYS A 157 -8.61 -19.64 -10.27
CA LYS A 157 -9.71 -19.92 -9.35
C LYS A 157 -9.93 -21.42 -9.21
N CYS A 158 -10.16 -21.88 -8.00
CA CYS A 158 -10.49 -23.26 -7.69
C CYS A 158 -12.00 -23.43 -7.52
N GLY A 159 -12.60 -24.42 -8.20
CA GLY A 159 -14.05 -24.64 -8.13
C GLY A 159 -14.55 -25.84 -8.93
N HIS A 160 -15.86 -26.04 -8.91
CA HIS A 160 -16.53 -27.06 -9.73
C HIS A 160 -16.74 -26.53 -11.15
N PHE A 161 -15.73 -26.70 -12.00
CA PHE A 161 -15.85 -26.40 -13.42
C PHE A 161 -16.10 -27.69 -14.20
N LYS A 162 -17.11 -27.69 -15.07
CA LYS A 162 -17.37 -28.82 -15.98
C LYS A 162 -16.20 -29.00 -16.95
N GLU A 163 -15.73 -27.88 -17.48
CA GLU A 163 -14.57 -27.74 -18.34
C GLU A 163 -13.96 -26.36 -18.02
N CYS A 164 -12.64 -26.24 -17.85
CA CYS A 164 -12.04 -24.90 -17.86
C CYS A 164 -12.30 -24.30 -19.23
N PRO A 165 -12.80 -23.04 -19.32
CA PRO A 165 -12.78 -22.31 -20.58
C PRO A 165 -11.33 -22.34 -21.05
N SER A 166 -11.05 -23.17 -22.04
CA SER A 166 -9.70 -23.38 -22.53
C SER A 166 -9.20 -22.01 -22.93
N LYS A 167 -8.10 -21.56 -22.31
CA LYS A 167 -7.38 -20.31 -22.59
C LYS A 167 -7.66 -19.94 -24.03
N ALA A 168 -8.32 -18.80 -24.24
CA ALA A 168 -8.81 -18.29 -25.52
C ALA A 168 -8.08 -18.94 -26.71
N PRO A 169 -8.82 -19.52 -27.69
CA PRO A 169 -8.31 -20.40 -28.75
C PRO A 169 -6.96 -19.90 -29.18
N PRO A 170 -5.90 -20.76 -29.17
CA PRO A 170 -4.50 -20.37 -29.15
C PRO A 170 -4.37 -19.13 -29.99
N SER A 171 -4.30 -17.97 -29.32
CA SER A 171 -4.28 -16.67 -29.97
C SER A 171 -3.39 -16.86 -31.19
N ARG A 172 -3.86 -16.47 -32.38
CA ARG A 172 -3.03 -16.42 -33.59
C ARG A 172 -1.86 -15.47 -33.31
N ARG A 173 -0.93 -15.87 -32.43
CA ARG A 173 0.30 -15.21 -32.00
C ARG A 173 1.32 -15.39 -33.12
N GLY A 174 0.91 -15.05 -34.34
CA GLY A 174 1.83 -14.52 -35.31
C GLY A 174 2.03 -13.07 -34.90
N ASN A 175 2.95 -12.84 -33.98
CA ASN A 175 3.43 -11.53 -33.53
C ASN A 175 2.41 -10.73 -32.70
N GLU A 176 2.56 -10.86 -31.38
CA GLU A 176 2.09 -9.81 -30.48
C GLU A 176 2.63 -8.46 -31.01
N PRO A 177 1.79 -7.43 -31.15
CA PRO A 177 2.23 -6.17 -31.72
C PRO A 177 3.37 -5.60 -30.87
N GLN A 178 4.53 -5.42 -31.50
CA GLN A 178 5.69 -4.79 -30.88
C GLN A 178 5.76 -3.34 -31.33
N CYS A 179 6.01 -2.45 -30.38
CA CYS A 179 6.37 -1.08 -30.70
C CYS A 179 7.80 -1.01 -31.23
N ALA A 180 8.09 0.02 -32.02
CA ALA A 180 9.46 0.36 -32.36
C ALA A 180 10.30 0.58 -31.09
N ALA A 181 11.62 0.39 -31.19
CA ALA A 181 12.53 0.62 -30.07
C ALA A 181 12.34 2.02 -29.46
N GLY A 182 12.32 2.09 -28.13
CA GLY A 182 12.09 3.34 -27.39
C GLY A 182 10.61 3.73 -27.22
N ARG A 183 9.65 2.96 -27.76
CA ARG A 183 8.22 3.19 -27.53
C ARG A 183 7.61 2.10 -26.68
N THR A 184 6.61 2.48 -25.90
CA THR A 184 5.84 1.62 -25.01
C THR A 184 4.42 1.48 -25.55
N MET A 185 3.90 0.26 -25.51
CA MET A 185 2.52 -0.02 -25.90
C MET A 185 1.59 0.31 -24.74
N CYS A 186 0.76 1.35 -24.90
CA CYS A 186 -0.20 1.80 -23.89
C CYS A 186 -1.64 1.60 -24.37
N GLY A 187 -2.55 1.30 -23.44
CA GLY A 187 -3.97 1.18 -23.74
C GLY A 187 -4.61 2.53 -24.03
N ILE A 188 -5.64 2.55 -24.89
CA ILE A 188 -6.47 3.74 -25.16
C ILE A 188 -7.83 3.57 -24.47
N PRO A 189 -8.19 4.41 -23.49
CA PRO A 189 -9.49 4.30 -22.83
C PRO A 189 -10.63 4.60 -23.80
N GLY A 190 -11.79 3.96 -23.60
CA GLY A 190 -13.02 4.26 -24.34
C GLY A 190 -13.13 3.72 -25.77
N THR A 191 -12.16 2.93 -26.25
CA THR A 191 -12.20 2.33 -27.59
C THR A 191 -12.80 0.92 -27.55
N SER A 192 -14.10 0.79 -27.85
CA SER A 192 -14.77 -0.52 -27.94
C SER A 192 -14.62 -1.19 -29.32
N THR A 193 -14.33 -0.40 -30.36
CA THR A 193 -14.11 -0.85 -31.74
C THR A 193 -12.84 -0.21 -32.29
N GLY A 194 -11.75 -0.98 -32.45
CA GLY A 194 -10.49 -0.46 -33.01
C GLY A 194 -9.24 -1.14 -32.44
N GLN A 195 -8.08 -0.51 -32.64
CA GLN A 195 -6.84 -0.88 -31.94
C GLN A 195 -6.92 -0.31 -30.51
N PRO A 196 -7.11 -1.14 -29.46
CA PRO A 196 -7.29 -0.66 -28.09
C PRO A 196 -5.96 -0.19 -27.45
N TRP A 197 -4.95 0.09 -28.26
CA TRP A 197 -3.60 0.43 -27.84
C TRP A 197 -2.92 1.35 -28.85
N LYS A 198 -1.94 2.13 -28.38
CA LYS A 198 -1.02 2.92 -29.19
C LYS A 198 0.41 2.75 -28.69
N CYS A 199 1.38 2.89 -29.60
CA CYS A 199 2.79 2.98 -29.24
C CYS A 199 3.17 4.44 -28.99
N VAL A 200 3.45 4.77 -27.74
CA VAL A 200 3.84 6.12 -27.28
C VAL A 200 5.25 6.10 -26.74
N ASP A 201 5.94 7.22 -26.83
CA ASP A 201 7.21 7.43 -26.14
C ASP A 201 6.92 8.06 -24.78
N VAL A 202 6.95 7.24 -23.72
CA VAL A 202 6.65 7.68 -22.35
C VAL A 202 7.69 8.63 -21.77
N THR A 203 8.80 8.87 -22.48
CA THR A 203 9.85 9.80 -22.05
C THR A 203 9.66 11.22 -22.58
N THR A 204 8.84 11.39 -23.63
CA THR A 204 8.65 12.66 -24.34
C THR A 204 7.19 13.05 -24.58
N ASP A 205 6.25 12.10 -24.55
CA ASP A 205 4.81 12.38 -24.72
C ASP A 205 4.21 12.94 -23.41
N PRO A 206 3.67 14.18 -23.41
CA PRO A 206 3.08 14.79 -22.22
C PRO A 206 1.82 14.06 -21.73
N THR A 207 1.13 13.31 -22.59
CA THR A 207 -0.11 12.61 -22.23
C THR A 207 0.12 11.27 -21.52
N THR A 208 1.33 10.72 -21.61
CA THR A 208 1.70 9.42 -21.03
C THR A 208 3.11 9.50 -20.43
N CYS A 209 3.38 10.55 -19.68
CA CYS A 209 4.72 10.81 -19.19
C CYS A 209 5.08 9.87 -18.05
N GLY A 210 6.24 9.21 -18.14
CA GLY A 210 6.74 8.27 -17.12
C GLY A 210 6.11 6.88 -17.17
N GLY A 211 5.08 6.65 -17.99
CA GLY A 211 4.43 5.35 -18.12
C GLY A 211 3.10 5.43 -18.87
N CYS A 212 2.39 4.30 -18.95
CA CYS A 212 1.07 4.28 -19.55
C CYS A 212 0.00 4.77 -18.57
N LEU A 213 -0.98 5.54 -19.05
CA LEU A 213 -2.21 5.85 -18.28
C LEU A 213 -3.11 4.63 -18.12
N ASN A 214 -3.11 3.73 -19.12
CA ASN A 214 -3.89 2.50 -19.11
C ASN A 214 -3.02 1.34 -19.59
N ALA A 215 -3.19 0.17 -18.98
CA ALA A 215 -2.48 -1.04 -19.41
C ALA A 215 -2.85 -1.40 -20.86
N SER A 216 -1.85 -1.78 -21.64
CA SER A 216 -2.11 -2.43 -22.93
C SER A 216 -2.72 -3.81 -22.68
N PRO A 217 -3.71 -4.25 -23.48
CA PRO A 217 -4.25 -5.61 -23.40
C PRO A 217 -3.24 -6.69 -23.79
N PHE A 218 -2.10 -6.30 -24.38
CA PHE A 218 -1.08 -7.22 -24.86
C PHE A 218 0.21 -7.15 -24.02
N GLY A 219 0.52 -6.02 -23.37
CA GLY A 219 1.80 -5.80 -22.69
C GLY A 219 1.74 -5.77 -21.16
N ASN A 220 2.91 -5.88 -20.51
CA ASN A 220 3.07 -5.65 -19.06
C ASN A 220 3.62 -4.24 -18.78
N ALA A 221 3.25 -3.25 -19.58
CA ALA A 221 3.73 -1.88 -19.37
C ALA A 221 3.20 -1.36 -18.01
N PRO A 222 4.05 -0.75 -17.17
CA PRO A 222 3.62 -0.21 -15.88
C PRO A 222 2.58 0.89 -16.09
N VAL A 223 1.49 0.81 -15.33
CA VAL A 223 0.41 1.81 -15.30
C VAL A 223 0.75 2.88 -14.27
N ALA A 224 1.84 3.60 -14.53
CA ALA A 224 2.38 4.65 -13.66
C ALA A 224 2.54 5.99 -14.40
N GLY A 225 1.94 6.11 -15.60
CA GLY A 225 2.00 7.33 -16.38
C GLY A 225 1.18 8.46 -15.78
N VAL A 226 1.61 9.69 -16.03
CA VAL A 226 0.87 10.90 -15.69
C VAL A 226 0.61 11.70 -16.96
N ASN A 227 -0.59 12.26 -17.08
CA ASN A 227 -0.90 13.24 -18.09
C ASN A 227 -0.48 14.63 -17.57
N CYS A 228 0.61 15.18 -18.11
CA CYS A 228 1.12 16.48 -17.67
C CYS A 228 0.14 17.62 -17.98
N GLU A 229 -0.78 17.44 -18.93
CA GLU A 229 -1.81 18.44 -19.26
C GLU A 229 -2.90 18.53 -18.19
N ASP A 230 -3.04 17.50 -17.34
CA ASP A 230 -4.02 17.47 -16.25
C ASP A 230 -3.47 18.11 -14.95
N ILE A 231 -2.25 18.65 -14.96
CA ILE A 231 -1.68 19.37 -13.82
C ILE A 231 -2.50 20.64 -13.56
N LYS A 232 -3.07 20.74 -12.35
CA LYS A 232 -3.92 21.87 -11.97
C LYS A 232 -3.17 23.19 -12.07
N GLY A 233 -3.78 24.17 -12.74
CA GLY A 233 -3.24 25.52 -12.87
C GLY A 233 -2.17 25.67 -13.95
N VAL A 234 -1.92 24.66 -14.77
CA VAL A 234 -0.99 24.77 -15.89
C VAL A 234 -1.65 25.35 -17.13
N ILE A 235 -0.89 26.07 -17.96
CA ILE A 235 -1.38 26.57 -19.25
C ILE A 235 -1.26 25.44 -20.29
N PRO A 236 -2.32 25.13 -21.08
CA PRO A 236 -2.23 24.13 -22.13
C PRO A 236 -1.08 24.42 -23.11
N GLY A 237 -0.23 23.42 -23.37
CA GLY A 237 0.93 23.55 -24.27
C GLY A 237 2.21 24.11 -23.63
N THR A 238 2.20 24.49 -22.35
CA THR A 238 3.42 24.93 -21.63
C THR A 238 4.03 23.81 -20.78
N VAL A 239 3.46 22.61 -20.81
CA VAL A 239 4.02 21.40 -20.20
C VAL A 239 4.80 20.58 -21.22
N ALA A 240 5.86 19.93 -20.75
CA ALA A 240 6.61 18.95 -21.52
C ALA A 240 6.86 17.70 -20.68
N CYS A 241 6.99 16.54 -21.34
CA CYS A 241 7.56 15.37 -20.70
C CYS A 241 9.06 15.32 -21.01
N GLY A 242 9.88 15.23 -19.97
CA GLY A 242 11.33 15.10 -20.08
C GLY A 242 11.83 13.97 -19.19
N ASN A 243 12.48 12.96 -19.80
CA ASN A 243 13.00 11.79 -19.09
C ASN A 243 11.93 11.08 -18.23
N GLY A 244 10.68 11.07 -18.70
CA GLY A 244 9.56 10.45 -17.97
C GLY A 244 9.07 11.25 -16.77
N ARG A 245 9.37 12.55 -16.68
CA ARG A 245 8.82 13.48 -15.68
C ARG A 245 8.16 14.68 -16.35
N CYS A 246 7.07 15.15 -15.76
CA CYS A 246 6.42 16.38 -16.21
C CYS A 246 7.29 17.58 -15.86
N ILE A 247 7.48 18.47 -16.83
CA ILE A 247 8.19 19.74 -16.69
C ILE A 247 7.21 20.85 -17.07
N VAL A 248 6.83 21.64 -16.07
CA VAL A 248 5.95 22.80 -16.18
C VAL A 248 6.79 24.03 -16.50
N LYS A 249 6.50 24.70 -17.62
CA LYS A 249 7.19 25.95 -18.00
C LYS A 249 6.45 27.19 -17.49
N ASP A 250 5.13 27.21 -17.62
CA ASP A 250 4.30 28.36 -17.25
C ASP A 250 2.99 27.90 -16.61
N CYS A 251 2.53 28.66 -15.60
CA CYS A 251 1.27 28.45 -14.90
C CYS A 251 0.25 29.55 -15.25
N ALA A 252 -1.03 29.23 -15.11
CA ALA A 252 -2.13 30.17 -15.26
C ALA A 252 -2.09 31.27 -14.19
N GLU A 253 -2.83 32.35 -14.42
CA GLU A 253 -2.92 33.48 -13.48
C GLU A 253 -3.36 32.99 -12.08
N GLY A 254 -2.71 33.54 -11.04
CA GLY A 254 -2.93 33.10 -9.66
C GLY A 254 -2.12 31.87 -9.24
N PHE A 255 -1.23 31.36 -10.10
CA PHE A 255 -0.31 30.26 -9.79
C PHE A 255 1.13 30.63 -10.13
N PHE A 256 2.09 30.00 -9.47
CA PHE A 256 3.52 30.06 -9.82
C PHE A 256 4.10 28.66 -9.97
N VAL A 257 5.14 28.51 -10.80
CA VAL A 257 5.81 27.22 -11.05
C VAL A 257 6.55 26.80 -9.78
N ALA A 258 6.32 25.56 -9.33
CA ALA A 258 7.03 24.99 -8.19
C ALA A 258 8.56 24.96 -8.45
N PRO A 259 9.42 25.04 -7.41
CA PRO A 259 10.88 24.98 -7.60
C PRO A 259 11.38 23.74 -8.33
N ALA A 260 10.68 22.60 -8.18
CA ALA A 260 10.98 21.36 -8.88
C ALA A 260 10.48 21.33 -10.34
N SER A 261 9.75 22.36 -10.78
CA SER A 261 9.16 22.50 -12.11
C SER A 261 8.19 21.38 -12.49
N ASP A 262 7.53 20.75 -11.52
CA ASP A 262 6.62 19.62 -11.70
C ASP A 262 5.15 19.93 -11.35
N ALA A 263 4.88 21.11 -10.79
CA ALA A 263 3.55 21.54 -10.39
C ALA A 263 3.37 23.06 -10.47
N CYS A 264 2.11 23.50 -10.48
CA CYS A 264 1.71 24.89 -10.29
C CYS A 264 1.14 25.06 -8.88
N ILE A 265 1.68 25.99 -8.10
CA ILE A 265 1.27 26.26 -6.71
C ILE A 265 0.43 27.55 -6.71
N PRO A 266 -0.76 27.56 -6.10
CA PRO A 266 -1.57 28.77 -6.02
C PRO A 266 -0.85 29.86 -5.21
N VAL A 267 -0.92 31.10 -5.70
CA VAL A 267 -0.45 32.26 -4.95
C VAL A 267 -1.39 32.47 -3.75
N PRO A 268 -0.88 32.51 -2.52
CA PRO A 268 -1.73 32.75 -1.36
C PRO A 268 -2.40 34.12 -1.46
N GLU A 269 -3.72 34.17 -1.24
CA GLU A 269 -4.55 35.38 -1.39
C GLU A 269 -4.04 36.58 -0.56
N TYR A 270 -3.36 36.33 0.56
CA TYR A 270 -2.79 37.38 1.42
C TYR A 270 -1.67 38.20 0.77
N ALA A 271 -1.11 37.77 -0.37
CA ALA A 271 -0.09 38.52 -1.09
C ALA A 271 -0.65 39.59 -2.06
N THR A 272 -1.98 39.66 -2.24
CA THR A 272 -2.62 40.56 -3.22
C THR A 272 -3.28 41.81 -2.63
N VAL A 273 -3.22 41.97 -1.30
CA VAL A 273 -3.70 43.17 -0.60
C VAL A 273 -2.55 44.18 -0.57
N ASP A 274 -2.77 45.39 -1.10
CA ASP A 274 -1.93 46.61 -0.97
C ASP A 274 -0.98 47.05 -2.11
N SER A 275 -1.16 46.63 -3.37
CA SER A 275 -0.46 47.30 -4.51
C SER A 275 -1.33 48.27 -5.32
N ASN A 276 -2.61 48.45 -4.99
CA ASN A 276 -3.52 49.29 -5.78
C ASN A 276 -3.82 50.69 -5.19
N GLN A 277 -2.98 51.20 -4.29
CA GLN A 277 -3.18 52.51 -3.68
C GLN A 277 -1.93 53.42 -3.72
N GLN A 278 -1.26 53.53 -4.88
CA GLN A 278 -0.31 54.63 -5.11
C GLN A 278 0.01 54.91 -6.60
N SER A 279 -1.01 55.18 -7.40
CA SER A 279 -0.91 56.15 -8.50
C SER A 279 -1.94 57.26 -8.17
N GLY A 280 -1.56 58.36 -7.54
CA GLY A 280 -0.56 59.30 -8.04
C GLY A 280 -1.24 60.45 -8.79
N GLU A 281 -2.28 61.06 -8.22
CA GLU A 281 -2.78 62.35 -8.64
C GLU A 281 -2.11 63.41 -7.75
N ALA A 282 -1.21 64.20 -8.35
CA ALA A 282 -0.37 65.16 -7.66
C ALA A 282 -1.20 66.36 -7.17
N ILE A 283 -1.33 66.53 -5.86
CA ILE A 283 -1.78 67.79 -5.24
C ILE A 283 -0.57 68.43 -4.53
N PRO A 284 -0.18 69.67 -4.86
CA PRO A 284 0.89 70.36 -4.19
C PRO A 284 0.39 71.08 -2.93
N GLY A 285 1.08 70.83 -1.81
CA GLY A 285 1.22 71.79 -0.73
C GLY A 285 0.29 71.62 0.46
N SER A 286 0.85 71.10 1.57
CA SER A 286 0.80 71.79 2.86
C SER A 286 1.62 71.03 3.90
N ALA A 287 2.56 71.75 4.51
CA ALA A 287 3.29 71.32 5.69
C ALA A 287 2.33 71.30 6.88
N GLY A 288 2.13 70.11 7.45
CA GLY A 288 1.31 69.90 8.65
C GLY A 288 1.92 68.78 9.48
N SER A 289 2.64 69.18 10.53
CA SER A 289 3.14 68.31 11.60
C SER A 289 1.95 67.76 12.38
N ILE A 290 1.71 66.44 12.34
CA ILE A 290 0.75 65.78 13.25
C ILE A 290 1.36 64.46 13.77
N GLU A 291 1.27 64.34 15.08
CA GLU A 291 1.74 63.26 15.95
C GLU A 291 1.21 61.88 15.56
N GLY A 292 2.06 60.87 15.71
CA GLY A 292 1.71 59.46 15.46
C GLY A 292 0.76 58.89 16.53
N PRO A 293 -0.15 57.98 16.17
CA PRO A 293 -0.99 57.29 17.13
C PRO A 293 -0.20 56.15 17.80
N LYS A 294 -0.06 56.22 19.12
CA LYS A 294 0.32 55.09 19.97
C LYS A 294 -0.85 54.10 20.00
N VAL A 295 -0.68 52.94 19.38
CA VAL A 295 -1.60 51.81 19.54
C VAL A 295 -1.22 51.09 20.84
N SER A 296 -2.15 51.07 21.80
CA SER A 296 -1.97 50.38 23.08
C SER A 296 -2.16 48.87 22.91
N ARG A 297 -1.45 48.12 23.76
CA ARG A 297 -1.26 46.67 23.68
C ARG A 297 -2.13 45.95 24.72
N ASP A 298 -3.44 46.23 24.77
CA ASP A 298 -4.31 45.68 25.84
C ASP A 298 -5.70 45.17 25.42
N GLU A 299 -6.00 45.00 24.13
CA GLU A 299 -7.34 44.56 23.68
C GLU A 299 -7.40 43.21 22.94
N LEU A 300 -6.45 42.30 23.18
CA LEU A 300 -6.47 40.94 22.64
C LEU A 300 -6.67 39.83 23.70
N THR A 301 -7.19 40.18 24.89
CA THR A 301 -7.32 39.25 26.02
C THR A 301 -8.72 39.22 26.65
N ALA A 302 -9.79 39.37 25.84
CA ALA A 302 -11.16 39.38 26.36
C ALA A 302 -12.19 38.50 25.62
N ALA A 303 -11.77 37.61 24.69
CA ALA A 303 -12.70 36.78 23.91
C ALA A 303 -12.59 35.26 24.17
N LEU A 304 -12.16 34.83 25.36
CA LEU A 304 -11.96 33.41 25.69
C LEU A 304 -12.43 33.04 27.12
N LYS A 305 -13.59 33.55 27.55
CA LYS A 305 -14.17 33.23 28.89
C LYS A 305 -15.63 32.76 28.93
N HIS A 306 -16.17 32.26 27.83
CA HIS A 306 -17.47 31.57 27.87
C HIS A 306 -17.38 30.17 27.23
N GLY A 307 -16.67 29.27 27.90
CA GLY A 307 -16.84 27.83 27.71
C GLY A 307 -18.12 27.38 28.39
N ALA A 308 -19.24 27.37 27.64
CA ALA A 308 -20.42 26.63 28.04
C ALA A 308 -20.10 25.13 27.94
N GLY A 309 -20.05 24.46 29.09
CA GLY A 309 -19.84 23.01 29.15
C GLY A 309 -20.98 22.27 28.45
N ILE A 310 -20.67 21.59 27.35
CA ILE A 310 -21.55 20.59 26.77
C ILE A 310 -21.39 19.33 27.61
N ALA A 311 -22.32 19.13 28.55
CA ALA A 311 -22.51 17.85 29.19
C ALA A 311 -23.02 16.85 28.14
N ILE A 312 -22.15 15.90 27.74
CA ILE A 312 -22.58 14.76 26.93
C ILE A 312 -23.33 13.82 27.86
N ALA A 313 -24.66 13.81 27.73
CA ALA A 313 -25.52 12.86 28.43
C ALA A 313 -25.25 11.43 27.94
N HIS A 314 -25.04 10.52 28.89
CA HIS A 314 -25.11 9.08 28.65
C HIS A 314 -26.51 8.70 28.16
N PHE A 315 -26.64 8.35 26.88
CA PHE A 315 -27.83 7.66 26.37
C PHE A 315 -27.71 6.16 26.63
N GLY A 316 -28.19 5.74 27.79
CA GLY A 316 -28.65 4.38 28.04
C GLY A 316 -30.16 4.32 27.80
N GLY A 317 -30.59 3.71 26.70
CA GLY A 317 -32.00 3.48 26.37
C GLY A 317 -32.18 2.11 25.71
N PRO A 318 -33.30 1.40 25.97
CA PRO A 318 -33.42 -0.04 25.77
C PRO A 318 -33.66 -0.45 24.31
N VAL A 319 -33.16 -1.63 23.97
CA VAL A 319 -33.31 -2.31 22.67
C VAL A 319 -34.79 -2.65 22.44
N GLY A 320 -35.47 -1.86 21.62
CA GLY A 320 -36.82 -2.13 21.12
C GLY A 320 -36.75 -3.04 19.89
N GLY A 321 -37.36 -4.22 19.99
CA GLY A 321 -37.39 -5.24 18.93
C GLY A 321 -38.05 -4.74 17.64
N LEU A 322 -37.31 -4.85 16.55
CA LEU A 322 -37.81 -4.62 15.20
C LEU A 322 -38.57 -5.86 14.71
N LYS A 323 -39.88 -5.73 14.59
CA LYS A 323 -40.76 -6.68 13.89
C LYS A 323 -40.42 -6.67 12.40
N THR A 324 -40.08 -7.83 11.85
CA THR A 324 -40.04 -8.07 10.41
C THR A 324 -41.45 -8.41 9.89
N PRO A 325 -41.83 -8.00 8.66
CA PRO A 325 -43.04 -8.48 8.01
C PRO A 325 -42.81 -9.86 7.35
N ARG A 326 -43.70 -10.80 7.70
CA ARG A 326 -44.28 -11.85 6.83
C ARG A 326 -44.98 -11.18 5.62
N ASP A 327 -45.16 -11.72 4.41
CA ASP A 327 -45.11 -13.05 3.80
C ASP A 327 -44.85 -12.85 2.28
N VAL A 328 -44.13 -13.74 1.61
CA VAL A 328 -44.49 -14.24 0.25
C VAL A 328 -44.09 -15.71 0.16
N THR A 329 -45.11 -16.53 -0.02
CA THR A 329 -45.13 -17.99 -0.20
C THR A 329 -44.72 -18.40 -1.61
N SER A 330 -43.76 -19.31 -1.75
CA SER A 330 -43.50 -20.25 -2.87
C SER A 330 -42.32 -21.11 -2.42
N GLY A 331 -42.45 -22.34 -1.92
CA GLY A 331 -43.05 -23.50 -2.57
C GLY A 331 -41.97 -24.28 -3.34
N ILE A 332 -41.25 -25.18 -2.67
CA ILE A 332 -40.61 -26.40 -3.23
C ILE A 332 -40.28 -27.32 -2.05
N GLN A 333 -40.85 -28.53 -2.08
CA GLN A 333 -40.65 -29.61 -1.14
C GLN A 333 -39.38 -30.38 -1.48
N HIS A 334 -38.53 -30.67 -0.50
CA HIS A 334 -37.73 -31.90 -0.50
C HIS A 334 -37.60 -32.40 0.94
N GLY A 335 -38.08 -33.62 1.16
CA GLY A 335 -38.14 -34.26 2.46
C GLY A 335 -36.82 -34.85 2.91
N THR A 336 -36.57 -34.74 4.20
CA THR A 336 -35.66 -35.62 4.95
C THR A 336 -36.36 -35.99 6.25
N GLY A 337 -36.70 -37.28 6.37
CA GLY A 337 -37.27 -37.84 7.59
C GLY A 337 -36.20 -37.94 8.67
N VAL A 338 -36.42 -37.24 9.78
CA VAL A 338 -35.67 -37.41 11.03
C VAL A 338 -36.50 -38.30 11.94
N LEU A 339 -35.93 -39.46 12.30
CA LEU A 339 -36.47 -40.37 13.31
C LEU A 339 -36.07 -39.85 14.70
N VAL A 340 -37.04 -39.33 15.44
CA VAL A 340 -36.91 -38.97 16.86
C VAL A 340 -37.12 -40.23 17.72
N LYS A 341 -36.24 -40.46 18.69
CA LYS A 341 -36.58 -41.24 19.90
C LYS A 341 -36.59 -40.31 21.11
N PRO A 342 -37.56 -40.47 22.04
CA PRO A 342 -37.72 -39.62 23.21
C PRO A 342 -36.86 -40.14 24.36
N VAL A 343 -36.32 -39.23 25.18
CA VAL A 343 -35.85 -39.54 26.53
C VAL A 343 -36.36 -38.46 27.48
N GLU A 344 -37.23 -38.91 28.40
CA GLU A 344 -37.67 -38.26 29.63
C GLU A 344 -36.43 -37.86 30.45
N GLY A 345 -36.27 -36.63 30.95
CA GLY A 345 -37.06 -36.05 32.02
C GLY A 345 -36.43 -36.36 33.38
N THR A 346 -35.58 -35.47 33.92
CA THR A 346 -35.51 -35.24 35.38
C THR A 346 -34.73 -33.97 35.73
N SER A 347 -35.41 -33.06 36.41
CA SER A 347 -34.88 -31.92 37.13
C SER A 347 -34.37 -32.33 38.51
N ALA A 348 -33.14 -31.96 38.86
CA ALA A 348 -32.71 -31.84 40.26
C ALA A 348 -31.55 -30.83 40.33
N GLY A 349 -31.76 -29.75 41.08
CA GLY A 349 -30.71 -28.81 41.42
C GLY A 349 -29.82 -29.33 42.55
N PHE A 350 -28.57 -28.87 42.60
CA PHE A 350 -27.79 -28.84 43.83
C PHE A 350 -26.84 -27.64 43.83
N LYS A 351 -26.99 -26.81 44.86
CA LYS A 351 -25.98 -25.88 45.38
C LYS A 351 -24.88 -26.69 46.07
N ALA A 352 -23.61 -26.35 45.86
CA ALA A 352 -22.56 -26.55 46.84
C ALA A 352 -21.41 -25.56 46.64
N THR A 353 -21.26 -24.67 47.61
CA THR A 353 -20.05 -23.93 47.97
C THR A 353 -19.02 -24.87 48.61
N ARG A 354 -17.72 -24.72 48.32
CA ARG A 354 -16.68 -24.69 49.37
C ARG A 354 -15.28 -24.28 48.89
N ASP A 355 -14.65 -23.53 49.77
CA ASP A 355 -13.30 -22.98 49.85
C ASP A 355 -12.13 -23.98 50.00
N VAL A 356 -10.96 -23.51 49.54
CA VAL A 356 -9.60 -23.46 50.17
C VAL A 356 -8.90 -24.73 50.70
N GLY A 357 -7.64 -24.88 50.26
CA GLY A 357 -6.50 -25.53 50.93
C GLY A 357 -5.41 -25.83 49.87
N LEU A 358 -4.23 -25.20 49.78
CA LEU A 358 -3.13 -24.92 50.72
C LEU A 358 -2.42 -26.16 51.30
N ALA A 359 -1.32 -26.58 50.65
CA ALA A 359 -0.12 -27.22 51.22
C ALA A 359 0.95 -27.30 50.10
N HIS A 360 2.11 -26.66 50.14
CA HIS A 360 3.34 -26.89 50.95
C HIS A 360 4.17 -28.14 50.61
N GLY A 361 5.43 -27.89 50.22
CA GLY A 361 6.59 -28.77 50.37
C GLY A 361 7.00 -29.54 49.10
N ALA A 362 8.27 -29.69 48.73
CA ALA A 362 9.52 -29.25 49.32
C ALA A 362 10.68 -29.40 48.31
N ALA A 363 11.77 -28.72 48.63
CA ALA A 363 13.06 -28.59 47.96
C ALA A 363 13.74 -29.88 47.45
N LYS A 364 14.56 -29.71 46.42
CA LYS A 364 15.93 -30.25 46.39
C LYS A 364 16.88 -29.31 45.64
N SER A 365 18.08 -29.24 46.18
CA SER A 365 19.10 -28.22 46.01
C SER A 365 20.35 -28.82 45.36
N LEU A 366 21.03 -27.98 44.58
CA LEU A 366 22.47 -27.94 44.26
C LEU A 366 23.17 -29.16 43.64
N THR A 367 23.73 -28.95 42.45
CA THR A 367 25.18 -29.11 42.22
C THR A 367 25.69 -28.11 41.19
N ALA A 368 26.92 -27.68 41.42
CA ALA A 368 27.62 -26.57 40.80
C ALA A 368 28.47 -26.98 39.59
N GLY A 369 28.77 -25.98 38.76
CA GLY A 369 30.10 -25.80 38.17
C GLY A 369 30.27 -26.18 36.70
N HIS A 370 30.40 -25.18 35.84
CA HIS A 370 31.67 -24.96 35.11
C HIS A 370 31.64 -23.62 34.37
N MET A 371 32.63 -22.77 34.67
CA MET A 371 32.99 -21.61 33.89
C MET A 371 33.70 -22.07 32.61
N GLY A 372 33.33 -21.48 31.47
CA GLY A 372 34.03 -21.64 30.20
C GLY A 372 34.02 -20.32 29.44
N ALA A 373 35.00 -19.47 29.73
CA ALA A 373 35.31 -18.29 28.95
C ALA A 373 35.92 -18.72 27.60
N PHE A 374 35.35 -18.26 26.49
CA PHE A 374 36.03 -18.30 25.19
C PHE A 374 36.25 -16.87 24.72
N ALA A 375 37.50 -16.43 24.89
CA ALA A 375 38.08 -15.34 24.12
C ALA A 375 38.37 -15.85 22.70
N GLY A 376 37.81 -15.18 21.70
CA GLY A 376 38.05 -15.44 20.28
C GLY A 376 38.41 -14.15 19.56
N THR A 377 39.65 -13.71 19.72
CA THR A 377 40.29 -12.69 18.88
C THR A 377 40.98 -13.38 17.70
N HIS A 378 40.66 -12.98 16.47
CA HIS A 378 41.42 -13.07 15.20
C HIS A 378 40.39 -12.78 14.09
N GLY A 379 40.52 -11.87 13.14
CA GLY A 379 41.63 -11.14 12.55
C GLY A 379 41.14 -10.72 11.15
N ILE A 380 40.76 -9.47 10.94
CA ILE A 380 40.35 -8.98 9.62
C ILE A 380 41.63 -8.55 8.88
N ARG A 381 41.98 -9.34 7.87
CA ARG A 381 42.97 -8.98 6.85
C ARG A 381 42.46 -7.77 6.07
N GLY A 382 43.27 -6.71 6.06
CA GLY A 382 43.18 -5.67 5.04
C GLY A 382 43.52 -6.26 3.66
N VAL A 383 42.73 -5.86 2.67
CA VAL A 383 43.10 -5.98 1.27
C VAL A 383 42.93 -4.59 0.68
N ASP A 384 44.05 -3.88 0.59
CA ASP A 384 44.25 -2.75 -0.31
C ASP A 384 44.20 -3.25 -1.76
N GLY A 385 43.65 -2.43 -2.65
CA GLY A 385 43.99 -2.47 -4.07
C GLY A 385 42.83 -2.22 -5.02
N GLY A 386 42.90 -1.10 -5.74
CA GLY A 386 42.24 -1.01 -7.05
C GLY A 386 41.67 0.35 -7.44
N LEU A 387 42.51 1.37 -7.59
CA LEU A 387 42.21 2.51 -8.45
C LEU A 387 42.00 2.02 -9.90
N ILE A 388 40.89 2.41 -10.53
CA ILE A 388 40.71 2.35 -11.99
C ILE A 388 40.38 3.78 -12.47
N PRO A 389 41.27 4.46 -13.20
CA PRO A 389 40.92 5.65 -13.94
C PRO A 389 40.38 5.28 -15.33
N GLY A 390 39.09 5.53 -15.55
CA GLY A 390 38.46 5.45 -16.86
C GLY A 390 38.64 6.76 -17.64
N ALA A 391 39.67 6.83 -18.48
CA ALA A 391 39.76 7.80 -19.57
C ALA A 391 39.53 7.06 -20.89
N GLY A 392 38.48 7.45 -21.62
CA GLY A 392 38.13 6.87 -22.91
C GLY A 392 37.43 7.90 -23.78
N THR A 393 38.23 8.70 -24.48
CA THR A 393 37.82 9.60 -25.55
C THR A 393 37.46 8.80 -26.80
N CYS A 394 36.23 8.94 -27.31
CA CYS A 394 35.87 8.48 -28.65
C CYS A 394 36.15 9.59 -29.66
N ALA A 395 37.15 9.36 -30.51
CA ALA A 395 37.45 10.14 -31.69
C ALA A 395 36.36 9.96 -32.76
N LYS A 396 35.97 11.08 -33.37
CA LYS A 396 35.26 11.14 -34.66
C LYS A 396 36.23 10.71 -35.77
N GLY A 397 35.84 9.72 -36.55
CA GLY A 397 36.42 9.40 -37.86
C GLY A 397 35.47 9.87 -38.96
N VAL A 398 36.09 10.44 -40.00
CA VAL A 398 35.60 11.07 -41.23
C VAL A 398 34.46 10.34 -41.94
#